data_AF-D5CRJ2-F1
#
_entry.id   AF-D5CRJ2-F1
#
_cell.length_a   1.000
_cell.length_b   1.000
_cell.length_c   1.000
_cell.angle_alpha   90.00
_cell.angle_beta   90.00
_cell.angle_gamma   90.00
#
_symmetry.space_group_name_H-M   'P 1'
#
loop_
_entity.id
_entity.type
_entity.pdbx_description
1 polymer ?
#
loop_
_entity_poly.entity_id
_entity_poly.type
_entity_poly.pdbx_seq_one_letter_code
_entity_poly.pdbx_strand_id
1 'polypeptide(L)'
;MFCRLITIVLFILIGSIGVAGAQPMRDPQRGELLYSTHCIACHNTKIHWRDQKLSKDFKSLSAQVDRWQKLAGLGWDSHDITAVARYLNVLYYHYPESY
;
A
#
# COMPACT_ATOMS: atom_id res chain seq x y z
N MET A 1 6.70 38.29 48.59
CA MET A 1 7.46 39.44 48.04
C MET A 1 8.94 39.05 48.03
N PHE A 2 9.68 39.47 46.98
CA PHE A 2 11.04 39.05 46.57
C PHE A 2 11.07 37.66 45.88
N CYS A 3 11.56 37.46 44.65
CA CYS A 3 12.34 38.28 43.74
C CYS A 3 12.04 37.83 42.29
N ARG A 4 11.55 38.73 41.43
CA ARG A 4 11.60 38.54 39.97
C ARG A 4 13.06 38.72 39.58
N LEU A 5 13.65 37.78 38.85
CA LEU A 5 14.95 37.81 38.11
C LEU A 5 15.50 36.37 38.23
N ILE A 6 15.46 35.52 37.21
CA ILE A 6 16.32 35.57 36.03
C ILE A 6 15.66 34.72 34.93
N THR A 7 15.21 35.40 33.89
CA THR A 7 15.09 34.90 32.53
C THR A 7 16.43 34.28 32.10
N ILE A 8 16.41 33.27 31.22
CA ILE A 8 17.56 32.67 30.49
C ILE A 8 18.11 31.37 31.11
N VAL A 9 17.45 30.24 30.85
CA VAL A 9 18.12 29.02 30.35
C VAL A 9 17.21 28.40 29.27
N LEU A 10 17.07 29.13 28.17
CA LEU A 10 16.79 28.57 26.85
C LEU A 10 18.10 27.96 26.33
N PHE A 11 18.03 26.95 25.44
CA PHE A 11 19.12 26.16 24.83
C PHE A 11 19.60 24.98 25.70
N ILE A 12 19.47 23.69 25.36
CA ILE A 12 19.30 22.99 24.09
C ILE A 12 18.57 21.68 24.39
N LEU A 13 17.31 21.56 23.96
CA LEU A 13 16.67 20.28 23.68
C LEU A 13 15.92 20.47 22.37
N ILE A 14 16.69 20.77 21.32
CA ILE A 14 16.23 20.65 19.94
C ILE A 14 16.15 19.14 19.72
N GLY A 15 15.02 18.56 20.16
CA GLY A 15 14.67 17.19 19.87
C GLY A 15 14.70 17.03 18.36
N SER A 16 15.54 16.12 17.89
CA SER A 16 15.61 15.75 16.48
C SER A 16 14.22 15.25 16.07
N ILE A 17 13.43 16.12 15.45
CA ILE A 17 12.28 15.69 14.66
C ILE A 17 12.90 14.99 13.45
N GLY A 18 13.20 13.70 13.63
CA GLY A 18 13.47 12.82 12.52
C GLY A 18 12.24 12.89 11.63
N VAL A 19 12.36 13.52 10.48
CA VAL A 19 11.41 13.36 9.39
C VAL A 19 11.37 11.86 9.13
N ALA A 20 10.32 11.21 9.65
CA ALA A 20 9.92 9.89 9.22
C ALA A 20 9.37 10.05 7.80
N GLY A 21 10.26 10.28 6.84
CA GLY A 21 9.91 10.17 5.44
C GLY A 21 9.50 8.72 5.22
N ALA A 22 8.21 8.50 5.00
CA ALA A 22 7.68 7.21 4.62
C ALA A 22 8.52 6.70 3.44
N GLN A 23 9.43 5.77 3.72
CA GLN A 23 10.23 5.14 2.68
C GLN A 23 9.25 4.45 1.74
N PRO A 24 9.46 4.49 0.42
CA PRO A 24 8.66 3.68 -0.48
C PRO A 24 8.76 2.23 0.01
N MET A 25 7.66 1.68 0.54
CA MET A 25 7.61 0.25 0.84
C MET A 25 7.88 -0.46 -0.48
N ARG A 26 8.80 -1.42 -0.48
CA ARG A 26 9.07 -2.24 -1.64
C ARG A 26 7.73 -2.78 -2.15
N ASP A 27 7.48 -2.64 -3.45
CA ASP A 27 6.18 -2.92 -4.07
C ASP A 27 5.45 -4.18 -3.57
N PRO A 28 6.13 -5.34 -3.39
CA PRO A 28 5.48 -6.53 -2.85
C PRO A 28 4.89 -6.32 -1.44
N GLN A 29 5.60 -5.61 -0.57
CA GLN A 29 5.13 -5.31 0.79
C GLN A 29 3.98 -4.30 0.77
N ARG A 30 3.98 -3.34 -0.17
CA ARG A 30 2.88 -2.38 -0.34
C ARG A 30 1.62 -3.08 -0.86
N GLY A 31 1.76 -3.94 -1.86
CA GLY A 31 0.66 -4.71 -2.45
C GLY A 31 0.01 -5.66 -1.46
N GLU A 32 0.81 -6.35 -0.65
CA GLU A 32 0.32 -7.23 0.42
C GLU A 32 -0.58 -6.47 1.41
N LEU A 33 -0.06 -5.37 1.97
CA LEU A 33 -0.77 -4.55 2.95
C LEU A 33 -2.12 -4.05 2.42
N LEU A 34 -2.12 -3.52 1.18
CA LEU A 34 -3.33 -3.00 0.56
C LEU A 34 -4.36 -4.11 0.30
N TYR A 35 -3.92 -5.26 -0.21
CA TYR A 35 -4.80 -6.40 -0.46
C TYR A 35 -5.40 -6.95 0.84
N SER A 36 -4.57 -7.18 1.86
CA SER A 36 -5.02 -7.76 3.14
C SER A 36 -5.99 -6.86 3.89
N THR A 37 -5.87 -5.54 3.69
CA THR A 37 -6.71 -4.56 4.38
C THR A 37 -8.04 -4.33 3.65
N HIS A 38 -8.03 -4.28 2.32
CA HIS A 38 -9.17 -3.77 1.56
C HIS A 38 -9.87 -4.80 0.67
N CYS A 39 -9.19 -5.87 0.26
CA CYS A 39 -9.72 -6.79 -0.75
C CYS A 39 -10.19 -8.13 -0.16
N ILE A 40 -9.52 -8.62 0.89
CA ILE A 40 -9.71 -10.01 1.38
C ILE A 40 -11.12 -10.29 1.93
N ALA A 41 -11.83 -9.25 2.40
CA ALA A 41 -13.18 -9.39 2.95
C ALA A 41 -14.18 -9.94 1.92
N CYS A 42 -14.01 -9.59 0.63
CA CYS A 42 -14.86 -10.06 -0.47
C CYS A 42 -14.12 -11.02 -1.43
N HIS A 43 -12.79 -10.91 -1.53
CA HIS A 43 -11.94 -11.64 -2.46
C HIS A 43 -10.92 -12.52 -1.74
N ASN A 44 -11.40 -13.52 -1.01
CA ASN A 44 -10.52 -14.52 -0.38
C ASN A 44 -9.87 -15.45 -1.43
N THR A 45 -8.98 -16.34 -0.98
CA THR A 45 -8.27 -17.32 -1.81
C THR A 45 -9.19 -18.05 -2.80
N LYS A 46 -10.46 -18.25 -2.45
CA LYS A 46 -11.38 -19.01 -3.30
C LYS A 46 -11.69 -18.36 -4.65
N ILE A 47 -11.51 -17.04 -4.77
CA ILE A 47 -11.81 -16.31 -6.00
C ILE A 47 -10.66 -16.42 -7.03
N HIS A 48 -9.43 -16.70 -6.58
CA HIS A 48 -8.21 -16.61 -7.39
C HIS A 48 -7.86 -17.91 -8.14
N TRP A 49 -8.24 -19.05 -7.60
CA TRP A 49 -8.00 -20.40 -8.14
C TRP A 49 -9.17 -21.03 -8.93
N ARG A 50 -10.37 -20.42 -8.96
CA ARG A 50 -11.51 -20.99 -9.72
C ARG A 50 -11.22 -21.02 -11.23
N ASP A 51 -11.61 -22.10 -11.91
CA ASP A 51 -11.28 -22.38 -13.32
C ASP A 51 -11.64 -21.24 -14.28
N GLN A 52 -12.69 -20.48 -13.97
CA GLN A 52 -13.10 -19.30 -14.74
C GLN A 52 -12.38 -18.02 -14.29
N LYS A 53 -11.04 -18.04 -14.24
CA LYS A 53 -10.25 -16.81 -14.01
C LYS A 53 -10.54 -15.81 -15.14
N LEU A 54 -11.02 -14.62 -14.76
CA LEU A 54 -11.31 -13.52 -15.71
C LEU A 54 -10.02 -12.89 -16.25
N SER A 55 -8.99 -12.80 -15.42
CA SER A 55 -7.65 -12.37 -15.83
C SER A 55 -6.99 -13.48 -16.64
N LYS A 56 -6.35 -13.11 -17.75
CA LYS A 56 -5.61 -14.01 -18.66
C LYS A 56 -4.14 -13.65 -18.79
N ASP A 57 -3.76 -12.48 -18.30
CA ASP A 57 -2.41 -11.92 -18.34
C ASP A 57 -2.26 -10.86 -17.22
N PHE A 58 -1.06 -10.33 -17.06
CA PHE A 58 -0.78 -9.32 -16.03
C PHE A 58 -1.60 -8.03 -16.24
N LYS A 59 -1.83 -7.61 -17.49
CA LYS A 59 -2.60 -6.41 -17.83
C LYS A 59 -4.06 -6.53 -17.37
N SER A 60 -4.70 -7.65 -17.66
CA SER A 60 -6.07 -7.94 -17.23
C SER A 60 -6.18 -8.22 -15.74
N LEU A 61 -5.11 -8.69 -15.07
CA LEU A 61 -5.04 -8.71 -13.61
C LEU A 61 -5.02 -7.30 -13.02
N SER A 62 -4.13 -6.43 -13.50
CA SER A 62 -4.06 -5.03 -13.07
C SER A 62 -5.38 -4.28 -13.31
N ALA A 63 -6.03 -4.50 -14.47
CA ALA A 63 -7.34 -3.92 -14.76
C ALA A 63 -8.44 -4.39 -13.79
N GLN A 64 -8.38 -5.64 -13.32
CA GLN A 64 -9.33 -6.14 -12.32
C GLN A 64 -9.08 -5.49 -10.96
N VAL A 65 -7.82 -5.30 -10.55
CA VAL A 65 -7.48 -4.56 -9.32
C VAL A 65 -8.01 -3.13 -9.39
N ASP A 66 -7.77 -2.43 -10.50
CA ASP A 66 -8.29 -1.08 -10.74
C ASP A 66 -9.83 -1.01 -10.66
N ARG A 67 -10.52 -1.97 -11.27
CA ARG A 67 -11.98 -2.04 -11.22
C ARG A 67 -12.48 -2.19 -9.78
N TRP A 68 -11.92 -3.12 -9.01
CA TRP A 68 -12.42 -3.40 -7.66
C TRP A 68 -12.07 -2.30 -6.66
N GLN A 69 -10.88 -1.69 -6.75
CA GLN A 69 -10.54 -0.55 -5.89
C GLN A 69 -11.46 0.66 -6.16
N LYS A 70 -11.85 0.90 -7.43
CA LYS A 70 -12.85 1.92 -7.79
C LYS A 70 -14.22 1.63 -7.20
N LEU A 71 -14.69 0.38 -7.31
CA LEU A 71 -15.97 -0.03 -6.74
C LEU A 71 -15.98 0.10 -5.20
N ALA A 72 -14.83 -0.11 -4.56
CA ALA A 72 -14.65 0.08 -3.13
C ALA A 72 -14.35 1.55 -2.73
N GLY A 73 -14.22 2.47 -3.69
CA GLY A 73 -13.98 3.90 -3.43
C GLY A 73 -12.62 4.22 -2.83
N LEU A 74 -11.59 3.42 -3.08
CA LEU A 74 -10.29 3.53 -2.39
C LEU A 74 -9.38 4.64 -2.93
N GLY A 75 -9.59 5.09 -4.17
CA GLY A 75 -8.86 6.21 -4.76
C GLY A 75 -7.38 5.93 -5.01
N TRP A 76 -7.00 4.67 -5.24
CA TRP A 76 -5.61 4.30 -5.49
C TRP A 76 -5.09 4.84 -6.82
N ASP A 77 -3.80 5.20 -6.82
CA ASP A 77 -3.06 5.56 -8.03
C ASP A 77 -2.55 4.31 -8.77
N SER A 78 -1.89 4.54 -9.91
CA SER A 78 -1.34 3.45 -10.73
C SER A 78 -0.24 2.66 -10.04
N HIS A 79 0.50 3.27 -9.11
CA HIS A 79 1.55 2.60 -8.35
C HIS A 79 0.94 1.59 -7.38
N ASP A 80 -0.04 2.01 -6.58
CA ASP A 80 -0.75 1.13 -5.64
C ASP A 80 -1.52 0.01 -6.35
N ILE A 81 -2.16 0.31 -7.48
CA ILE A 81 -2.80 -0.71 -8.33
C ILE A 81 -1.78 -1.74 -8.80
N THR A 82 -0.61 -1.29 -9.27
CA THR A 82 0.44 -2.18 -9.76
C THR A 82 1.06 -2.99 -8.62
N ALA A 83 1.28 -2.40 -7.46
CA ALA A 83 1.79 -3.07 -6.26
C ALA A 83 0.90 -4.27 -5.88
N VAL A 84 -0.41 -4.04 -5.80
CA VAL A 84 -1.39 -5.09 -5.50
C VAL A 84 -1.46 -6.13 -6.60
N ALA A 85 -1.43 -5.72 -7.88
CA ALA A 85 -1.42 -6.64 -9.00
C ALA A 85 -0.20 -7.56 -8.98
N ARG A 86 1.00 -7.03 -8.69
CA ARG A 86 2.24 -7.81 -8.53
C ARG A 86 2.15 -8.79 -7.38
N TYR A 87 1.66 -8.34 -6.22
CA TYR A 87 1.47 -9.22 -5.06
C TYR A 87 0.55 -10.40 -5.39
N LEU A 88 -0.60 -10.14 -6.02
CA LEU A 88 -1.52 -11.18 -6.46
C LEU A 88 -0.90 -12.08 -7.55
N ASN A 89 -0.10 -11.49 -8.45
CA ASN A 89 0.56 -12.23 -9.51
C ASN A 89 1.54 -13.25 -8.94
N VAL A 90 2.35 -12.86 -7.95
CA VAL A 90 3.27 -13.74 -7.24
C VAL A 90 2.55 -14.88 -6.51
N LEU A 91 1.40 -14.60 -5.90
CA LEU A 91 0.70 -15.60 -5.08
C LEU A 91 -0.18 -16.57 -5.88
N TYR A 92 -0.82 -16.14 -6.96
CA TYR A 92 -1.94 -16.90 -7.55
C TYR A 92 -1.93 -17.03 -9.08
N TYR A 93 -1.30 -16.11 -9.80
CA TYR A 93 -1.50 -16.01 -11.26
C TYR A 93 -0.26 -16.35 -12.07
N HIS A 94 0.93 -15.93 -11.62
CA HIS A 94 2.23 -16.20 -12.25
C HIS A 94 2.30 -15.82 -13.74
N TYR A 95 1.63 -14.73 -14.14
CA TYR A 95 1.72 -14.21 -15.48
C TYR A 95 3.08 -13.52 -15.72
N PRO A 96 3.62 -13.58 -16.95
CA PRO A 96 4.79 -12.81 -17.32
C PRO A 96 4.48 -11.31 -17.25
N GLU A 97 5.40 -10.55 -16.64
CA GLU A 97 5.37 -9.09 -16.65
C GLU A 97 6.21 -8.58 -17.84
N SER A 98 5.57 -7.91 -18.79
CA SER A 98 6.26 -7.11 -19.79
C SER A 98 6.52 -5.72 -19.22
N TYR A 99 7.80 -5.41 -18.97
CA TYR A 99 8.27 -4.10 -18.51
C TYR A 99 8.00 -2.99 -19.52
#